data_AF-A0A7S1Z375-F1
#
_entry.id   AF-A0A7S1Z375-F1
#
_cell.length_a   1.000
_cell.length_b   1.000
_cell.length_c   1.000
_cell.angle_alpha   90.00
_cell.angle_beta   90.00
_cell.angle_gamma   90.00
#
_symmetry.space_group_name_H-M   'P 1'
#
loop_
_entity.id
_entity.type
_entity.pdbx_description
1 polymer ?
#
loop_
_entity_poly.entity_id
_entity_poly.type
_entity_poly.pdbx_seq_one_letter_code
_entity_poly.pdbx_strand_id
1 'polypeptide(L)'
;FYDKLRAYATLIDALVAQEKSSEAADLGFDVLAHLGESFPDSTPDESMIFADYTKTKQMIETKTDDMLLNLHLMQDKNKVAAMQFLKSMFFCTYFFKQEFLPLTTFRMTQVSLSHGVCKESPFAFAGYGMFCCIFGDIKAGYRYGQLAIGLLERLKSLGQESFARVYISVYAGINIWNEHIKLTLDPLLQGYR
;
A
#
# COMPACT_ATOMS: atom_id res chain seq x y z
N PHE A 1 16.89 4.55 -17.88
CA PHE A 1 15.82 3.86 -17.13
C PHE A 1 14.78 4.87 -16.64
N TYR A 2 15.17 5.89 -15.89
CA TYR A 2 14.25 6.90 -15.33
C TYR A 2 13.38 7.62 -16.36
N ASP A 3 13.91 7.96 -17.54
CA ASP A 3 13.12 8.59 -18.62
C ASP A 3 12.00 7.68 -19.17
N LYS A 4 12.09 6.37 -18.90
CA LYS A 4 11.12 5.36 -19.36
C LYS A 4 10.08 5.02 -18.29
N LEU A 5 10.19 5.51 -17.04
CA LEU A 5 9.24 5.17 -15.97
C LEU A 5 7.80 5.54 -16.33
N ARG A 6 7.59 6.71 -16.94
CA ARG A 6 6.25 7.10 -17.43
C ARG A 6 5.76 6.17 -18.54
N ALA A 7 6.64 5.77 -19.46
CA ALA A 7 6.30 4.84 -20.52
C ALA A 7 5.95 3.44 -19.97
N TYR A 8 6.66 2.96 -18.95
CA TYR A 8 6.34 1.70 -18.28
C TYR A 8 5.01 1.77 -17.52
N ALA A 9 4.72 2.87 -16.83
CA ALA A 9 3.42 3.05 -16.17
C ALA A 9 2.28 3.01 -17.19
N THR A 10 2.38 3.75 -18.30
CA THR A 10 1.39 3.71 -19.38
C THR A 10 1.29 2.34 -20.04
N LEU A 11 2.40 1.62 -20.19
CA LEU A 11 2.40 0.27 -20.75
C LEU A 11 1.73 -0.73 -19.82
N ILE A 12 1.95 -0.65 -18.51
CA ILE A 12 1.24 -1.48 -17.51
C ILE A 12 -0.26 -1.20 -17.58
N ASP A 13 -0.67 0.07 -17.60
CA ASP A 13 -2.09 0.44 -17.73
C ASP A 13 -2.70 -0.10 -19.04
N ALA A 14 -1.95 -0.02 -20.14
CA ALA A 14 -2.38 -0.55 -21.44
C ALA A 14 -2.44 -2.08 -21.50
N LEU A 15 -1.55 -2.78 -20.79
CA LEU A 15 -1.56 -4.25 -20.69
C LEU A 15 -2.70 -4.73 -19.82
N VAL A 16 -2.99 -4.04 -18.71
CA VAL A 16 -4.17 -4.28 -17.87
C VAL A 16 -5.46 -4.07 -18.67
N ALA A 17 -5.53 -3.03 -19.50
CA ALA A 17 -6.69 -2.78 -20.37
C ALA A 17 -6.85 -3.83 -21.50
N GLN A 18 -5.81 -4.58 -21.82
CA GLN A 18 -5.80 -5.65 -22.84
C GLN A 18 -5.98 -7.06 -22.26
N GLU A 19 -6.31 -7.20 -20.98
CA GLU A 19 -6.42 -8.48 -20.27
C GLU A 19 -5.13 -9.32 -20.27
N LYS A 20 -3.98 -8.74 -20.61
CA LYS A 20 -2.65 -9.39 -20.59
C LYS A 20 -2.00 -9.28 -19.23
N SER A 21 -2.71 -9.76 -18.23
CA SER A 21 -2.44 -9.36 -16.86
C SER A 21 -1.25 -10.06 -16.20
N SER A 22 -0.88 -11.26 -16.66
CA SER A 22 0.37 -11.89 -16.21
C SER A 22 1.58 -11.11 -16.70
N GLU A 23 1.60 -10.72 -17.99
CA GLU A 23 2.69 -9.92 -18.58
C GLU A 23 2.81 -8.55 -17.90
N ALA A 24 1.68 -7.93 -17.55
CA ALA A 24 1.66 -6.67 -16.80
C ALA A 24 2.29 -6.81 -15.41
N ALA A 25 1.98 -7.92 -14.71
CA ALA A 25 2.52 -8.19 -13.39
C ALA A 25 4.03 -8.50 -13.44
N ASP A 26 4.46 -9.33 -14.40
CA ASP A 26 5.86 -9.72 -14.56
C ASP A 26 6.73 -8.50 -14.93
N LEU A 27 6.26 -7.67 -15.87
CA LEU A 27 6.92 -6.40 -16.20
C LEU A 27 6.96 -5.45 -14.99
N GLY A 28 5.91 -5.41 -14.19
CA GLY A 28 5.86 -4.59 -12.99
C GLY A 28 6.87 -5.04 -11.93
N PHE A 29 7.03 -6.35 -11.72
CA PHE A 29 8.04 -6.89 -10.82
C PHE A 29 9.47 -6.64 -11.33
N ASP A 30 9.70 -6.75 -12.64
CA ASP A 30 10.98 -6.40 -13.25
C ASP A 30 11.34 -4.93 -13.01
N VAL A 31 10.38 -4.02 -13.21
CA VAL A 31 10.60 -2.58 -12.95
C VAL A 31 10.88 -2.33 -11.46
N LEU A 32 10.17 -3.00 -10.56
CA LEU A 32 10.41 -2.90 -9.12
C LEU A 32 11.80 -3.41 -8.73
N ALA A 33 12.29 -4.49 -9.33
CA ALA A 33 13.63 -4.99 -9.10
C ALA A 33 14.70 -3.95 -9.51
N HIS A 34 14.51 -3.25 -10.63
CA HIS A 34 15.38 -2.15 -11.05
C HIS A 34 15.32 -0.93 -10.11
N LEU A 35 14.23 -0.76 -9.36
CA LEU A 35 14.06 0.26 -8.32
C LEU A 35 14.54 -0.23 -6.93
N GLY A 36 15.12 -1.42 -6.87
CA GLY A 36 15.67 -2.04 -5.66
C GLY A 36 14.62 -2.71 -4.76
N GLU A 37 13.43 -3.01 -5.29
CA GLU A 37 12.37 -3.74 -4.60
C GLU A 37 12.12 -5.09 -5.27
N SER A 38 12.73 -6.15 -4.74
CA SER A 38 12.57 -7.51 -5.26
C SER A 38 11.35 -8.22 -4.67
N PHE A 39 10.74 -9.05 -5.50
CA PHE A 39 9.64 -9.95 -5.15
C PHE A 39 10.05 -11.41 -5.44
N PRO A 40 9.37 -12.40 -4.82
CA PRO A 40 9.60 -13.81 -5.12
C PRO A 40 9.23 -14.16 -6.56
N ASP A 41 10.02 -15.02 -7.21
CA ASP A 41 9.74 -15.52 -8.57
C ASP A 41 8.59 -16.54 -8.59
N SER A 42 8.36 -17.23 -7.47
CA SER A 42 7.30 -18.21 -7.29
C SER A 42 6.08 -17.60 -6.58
N THR A 43 4.90 -18.17 -6.82
CA THR A 43 3.68 -17.82 -6.08
C THR A 43 3.94 -17.91 -4.56
N PRO A 44 3.68 -16.85 -3.78
CA PRO A 44 3.90 -16.84 -2.34
C PRO A 44 2.99 -17.86 -1.65
N ASP A 45 3.56 -18.62 -0.73
CA ASP A 45 2.79 -19.44 0.20
C ASP A 45 2.48 -18.69 1.50
N GLU A 46 1.65 -19.28 2.34
CA GLU A 46 1.26 -18.69 3.63
C GLU A 46 2.46 -18.42 4.54
N SER A 47 3.49 -19.27 4.48
CA SER A 47 4.68 -19.13 5.33
C SER A 47 5.47 -17.89 4.96
N MET A 48 5.61 -17.61 3.66
CA MET A 48 6.28 -16.44 3.13
C MET A 48 5.49 -15.16 3.44
N ILE A 49 4.17 -15.20 3.28
CA ILE A 49 3.28 -14.09 3.64
C ILE A 49 3.41 -13.77 5.14
N PHE A 50 3.38 -14.79 5.99
CA PHE A 50 3.48 -14.61 7.43
C PHE A 50 4.87 -14.10 7.87
N ALA A 51 5.93 -14.56 7.20
CA ALA A 51 7.29 -14.06 7.45
C ALA A 51 7.41 -12.57 7.11
N ASP A 52 6.87 -12.13 5.97
CA ASP A 52 6.93 -10.72 5.56
C ASP A 52 6.00 -9.83 6.39
N TYR A 53 4.84 -10.36 6.84
CA TYR A 53 4.00 -9.71 7.83
C TYR A 53 4.75 -9.49 9.15
N THR A 54 5.41 -10.53 9.65
CA THR A 54 6.18 -10.48 10.92
C THR A 54 7.33 -9.51 10.84
N LYS A 55 8.07 -9.49 9.72
CA LYS A 55 9.11 -8.50 9.45
C LYS A 55 8.56 -7.07 9.49
N THR A 56 7.43 -6.83 8.83
CA THR A 56 6.76 -5.52 8.83
C THR A 56 6.32 -5.12 10.24
N LYS A 57 5.75 -6.07 10.99
CA LYS A 57 5.33 -5.91 12.38
C LYS A 57 6.49 -5.49 13.28
N GLN A 58 7.63 -6.17 13.18
CA GLN A 58 8.84 -5.80 13.93
C GLN A 58 9.32 -4.38 13.60
N MET A 59 9.27 -3.98 12.33
CA MET A 59 9.69 -2.63 11.93
C MET A 59 8.78 -1.52 12.46
N ILE A 60 7.47 -1.77 12.55
CA ILE A 60 6.48 -0.77 12.96
C ILE A 60 6.32 -0.70 14.50
N GLU A 61 6.41 -1.84 15.20
CA GLU A 61 6.26 -1.90 16.67
C GLU A 61 7.36 -1.16 17.42
N THR A 62 8.52 -0.94 16.78
CA THR A 62 9.59 -0.10 17.34
C THR A 62 9.26 1.40 17.36
N LYS A 63 8.11 1.83 16.83
CA LYS A 63 7.74 3.24 16.66
C LYS A 63 6.39 3.53 17.30
N THR A 64 6.30 4.68 17.96
CA THR A 64 5.03 5.22 18.46
C THR A 64 4.21 5.81 17.31
N ASP A 65 2.91 6.00 17.52
CA ASP A 65 2.05 6.63 16.50
C ASP A 65 2.49 8.05 16.17
N ASP A 66 2.95 8.80 17.17
CA ASP A 66 3.52 10.14 16.95
C ASP A 66 4.78 10.09 16.09
N MET A 67 5.68 9.13 16.31
CA MET A 67 6.85 8.94 15.46
C MET A 67 6.47 8.58 14.02
N LEU A 68 5.47 7.71 13.85
CA LEU A 68 4.98 7.31 12.53
C LEU A 68 4.31 8.49 11.80
N LEU A 69 3.49 9.26 12.50
CA LEU A 69 2.85 10.48 12.01
C LEU A 69 3.84 11.59 11.70
N ASN A 70 5.06 11.54 12.25
CA ASN A 70 6.11 12.54 12.03
C ASN A 70 7.31 12.01 11.23
N LEU A 71 7.18 10.84 10.56
CA LEU A 71 8.20 10.35 9.63
C LEU A 71 8.54 11.42 8.58
N HIS A 72 9.83 11.59 8.30
CA HIS A 72 10.32 12.52 7.30
C HIS A 72 9.76 12.21 5.90
N LEU A 73 9.73 13.21 5.02
CA LEU A 73 9.34 13.00 3.63
C LEU A 73 10.41 12.19 2.90
N MET A 74 9.97 11.23 2.08
CA MET A 74 10.85 10.41 1.26
C MET A 74 11.61 11.26 0.24
N GLN A 75 12.94 11.28 0.36
CA GLN A 75 13.82 12.10 -0.49
C GLN A 75 14.39 11.31 -1.67
N ASP A 76 14.53 9.99 -1.53
CA ASP A 76 15.06 9.13 -2.59
C ASP A 76 14.03 9.01 -3.73
N LYS A 77 14.35 9.60 -4.87
CA LYS A 77 13.50 9.58 -6.07
C LYS A 77 13.22 8.17 -6.58
N ASN A 78 14.14 7.23 -6.38
CA ASN A 78 13.96 5.84 -6.77
C ASN A 78 12.92 5.16 -5.90
N LYS A 79 12.92 5.47 -4.60
CA LYS A 79 11.90 4.94 -3.67
C LYS A 79 10.54 5.60 -3.88
N VAL A 80 10.49 6.88 -4.23
CA VAL A 80 9.23 7.54 -4.62
C VAL A 80 8.66 6.88 -5.88
N ALA A 81 9.50 6.60 -6.89
CA ALA A 81 9.07 5.86 -8.07
C ALA A 81 8.63 4.43 -7.69
N ALA A 82 9.38 3.73 -6.83
CA ALA A 82 9.02 2.39 -6.37
C ALA A 82 7.64 2.37 -5.71
N MET A 83 7.33 3.34 -4.85
CA MET A 83 6.02 3.47 -4.20
C MET A 83 4.88 3.67 -5.20
N GLN A 84 5.10 4.45 -6.26
CA GLN A 84 4.12 4.61 -7.35
C GLN A 84 3.88 3.31 -8.09
N PHE A 85 4.95 2.59 -8.45
CA PHE A 85 4.85 1.29 -9.13
C PHE A 85 4.22 0.23 -8.23
N LEU A 86 4.57 0.18 -6.94
CA LEU A 86 3.95 -0.71 -5.96
C LEU A 86 2.44 -0.46 -5.85
N LYS A 87 2.01 0.81 -5.85
CA LYS A 87 0.58 1.16 -5.87
C LYS A 87 -0.10 0.65 -7.14
N SER A 88 0.50 0.80 -8.33
CA SER A 88 -0.07 0.25 -9.57
C SER A 88 -0.13 -1.29 -9.52
N MET A 89 0.93 -1.92 -9.00
CA MET A 89 1.01 -3.36 -8.83
C MET A 89 0.01 -3.90 -7.81
N PHE A 90 -0.35 -3.13 -6.78
CA PHE A 90 -1.43 -3.51 -5.86
C PHE A 90 -2.74 -3.77 -6.62
N PHE A 91 -3.12 -2.90 -7.57
CA PHE A 91 -4.33 -3.11 -8.36
C PHE A 91 -4.20 -4.31 -9.30
N CYS A 92 -3.04 -4.48 -9.92
CA CYS A 92 -2.78 -5.63 -10.79
C CYS A 92 -2.87 -6.95 -10.02
N THR A 93 -2.19 -7.05 -8.87
CA THR A 93 -2.20 -8.23 -8.01
C THR A 93 -3.61 -8.51 -7.45
N TYR A 94 -4.38 -7.48 -7.08
CA TYR A 94 -5.75 -7.64 -6.61
C TYR A 94 -6.67 -8.36 -7.62
N PHE A 95 -6.52 -8.07 -8.91
CA PHE A 95 -7.36 -8.65 -9.96
C PHE A 95 -6.80 -9.95 -10.54
N PHE A 96 -5.48 -10.14 -10.55
CA PHE A 96 -4.86 -11.18 -11.38
C PHE A 96 -3.83 -12.09 -10.67
N LYS A 97 -3.28 -11.67 -9.53
CA LYS A 97 -2.28 -12.44 -8.74
C LYS A 97 -2.47 -12.16 -7.24
N GLN A 98 -3.61 -12.57 -6.69
CA GLN A 98 -4.05 -12.19 -5.34
C GLN A 98 -3.06 -12.61 -4.23
N GLU A 99 -2.30 -13.67 -4.48
CA GLU A 99 -1.27 -14.22 -3.59
C GLU A 99 -0.12 -13.23 -3.35
N PHE A 100 0.11 -12.29 -4.28
CA PHE A 100 1.14 -11.25 -4.15
C PHE A 100 0.65 -9.97 -3.49
N LEU A 101 -0.66 -9.83 -3.27
CA LEU A 101 -1.27 -8.65 -2.66
C LEU A 101 -0.72 -8.35 -1.26
N PRO A 102 -0.56 -9.35 -0.35
CA PRO A 102 0.00 -9.10 0.98
C PRO A 102 1.45 -8.60 0.91
N LEU A 103 2.31 -9.27 0.12
CA LEU A 103 3.70 -8.89 -0.04
C LEU A 103 3.85 -7.48 -0.61
N THR A 104 3.02 -7.11 -1.59
CA THR A 104 3.05 -5.76 -2.18
C THR A 104 2.72 -4.70 -1.13
N THR A 105 1.70 -4.97 -0.30
CA THR A 105 1.25 -4.08 0.77
C THR A 105 2.29 -3.93 1.89
N PHE A 106 2.85 -5.05 2.34
CA PHE A 106 3.90 -5.08 3.34
C PHE A 106 5.15 -4.36 2.85
N ARG A 107 5.54 -4.57 1.58
CA ARG A 107 6.67 -3.88 0.98
C ARG A 107 6.48 -2.37 0.95
N MET A 108 5.32 -1.85 0.55
CA MET A 108 5.04 -0.41 0.60
C MET A 108 5.19 0.17 2.01
N THR A 109 4.75 -0.60 3.02
CA THR A 109 4.86 -0.21 4.42
C THR A 109 6.33 -0.20 4.87
N GLN A 110 7.09 -1.25 4.55
CA GLN A 110 8.52 -1.36 4.87
C GLN A 110 9.37 -0.25 4.22
N VAL A 111 9.07 0.09 2.95
CA VAL A 111 9.72 1.19 2.23
C VAL A 111 9.41 2.52 2.90
N SER A 112 8.15 2.75 3.30
CA SER A 112 7.74 3.96 4.02
C SER A 112 8.42 4.09 5.40
N LEU A 113 8.57 2.98 6.11
CA LEU A 113 9.24 2.92 7.42
C LEU A 113 10.75 3.17 7.32
N SER A 114 11.39 2.73 6.23
CA SER A 114 12.85 2.81 6.04
C SER A 114 13.31 4.13 5.40
N HIS A 115 12.54 4.66 4.44
CA HIS A 115 12.96 5.77 3.58
C HIS A 115 12.11 7.04 3.76
N GLY A 116 11.23 7.07 4.76
CA GLY A 116 10.29 8.16 4.97
C GLY A 116 8.99 7.98 4.18
N VAL A 117 8.06 8.91 4.32
CA VAL A 117 6.73 8.78 3.72
C VAL A 117 6.56 9.62 2.46
N CYS A 118 5.71 9.14 1.56
CA CYS A 118 5.32 9.79 0.32
C CYS A 118 3.79 9.75 0.15
N LYS A 119 3.26 10.28 -0.96
CA LYS A 119 1.81 10.39 -1.22
C LYS A 119 1.10 9.02 -1.27
N GLU A 120 1.82 7.92 -1.48
CA GLU A 120 1.32 6.55 -1.45
C GLU A 120 1.37 5.90 -0.05
N SER A 121 2.17 6.43 0.89
CA SER A 121 2.35 5.83 2.21
C SER A 121 1.06 5.69 3.03
N PRO A 122 0.11 6.67 3.03
CA PRO A 122 -1.17 6.47 3.71
C PRO A 122 -1.91 5.21 3.26
N PHE A 123 -1.88 4.91 1.96
CA PHE A 123 -2.48 3.71 1.40
C PHE A 123 -1.78 2.43 1.88
N ALA A 124 -0.45 2.47 2.00
CA ALA A 124 0.32 1.36 2.55
C ALA A 124 -0.08 1.03 4.00
N PHE A 125 -0.16 2.04 4.87
CA PHE A 125 -0.55 1.84 6.28
C PHE A 125 -2.01 1.39 6.42
N ALA A 126 -2.92 1.88 5.57
CA ALA A 126 -4.30 1.39 5.50
C ALA A 126 -4.34 -0.09 5.09
N GLY A 127 -3.61 -0.46 4.03
CA GLY A 127 -3.51 -1.87 3.62
C GLY A 127 -2.92 -2.76 4.71
N TYR A 128 -1.87 -2.30 5.40
CA TYR A 128 -1.30 -3.04 6.53
C TYR A 128 -2.32 -3.24 7.66
N GLY A 129 -3.07 -2.19 8.02
CA GLY A 129 -4.14 -2.29 9.01
C GLY A 129 -5.22 -3.30 8.63
N MET A 130 -5.58 -3.39 7.34
CA MET A 130 -6.50 -4.41 6.84
C MET A 130 -5.95 -5.82 7.06
N PHE A 131 -4.67 -6.06 6.75
CA PHE A 131 -4.04 -7.36 7.01
C PHE A 131 -3.91 -7.69 8.50
N CYS A 132 -3.72 -6.69 9.38
CA CYS A 132 -3.82 -6.91 10.82
C CYS A 132 -5.20 -7.44 11.21
N CYS A 133 -6.29 -6.87 10.70
CA CYS A 133 -7.65 -7.38 10.92
C CYS A 133 -7.83 -8.81 10.38
N ILE A 134 -7.34 -9.09 9.17
CA ILE A 134 -7.42 -10.42 8.54
C ILE A 134 -6.70 -11.47 9.41
N PHE A 135 -5.55 -11.12 9.99
CA PHE A 135 -4.81 -11.99 10.90
C PHE A 135 -5.31 -11.95 12.37
N GLY A 136 -6.46 -11.32 12.62
CA GLY A 136 -7.15 -11.35 13.92
C GLY A 136 -6.76 -10.24 14.90
N ASP A 137 -5.82 -9.36 14.55
CA ASP A 137 -5.43 -8.20 15.37
C ASP A 137 -6.23 -6.94 14.99
N ILE A 138 -7.51 -6.95 15.36
CA ILE A 138 -8.46 -5.87 15.04
C ILE A 138 -8.02 -4.54 15.66
N LYS A 139 -7.44 -4.56 16.87
CA LYS A 139 -6.96 -3.35 17.54
C LYS A 139 -5.80 -2.71 16.79
N ALA A 140 -4.83 -3.51 16.34
CA ALA A 140 -3.76 -3.02 15.49
C ALA A 140 -4.31 -2.51 14.15
N GLY A 141 -5.27 -3.22 13.56
CA GLY A 141 -5.92 -2.80 12.32
C GLY A 141 -6.54 -1.40 12.42
N TYR A 142 -7.34 -1.17 13.46
CA TYR A 142 -7.92 0.15 13.72
C TYR A 142 -6.85 1.23 13.94
N ARG A 143 -5.84 0.95 14.77
CA ARG A 143 -4.72 1.87 15.04
C ARG A 143 -4.03 2.31 13.74
N TYR A 144 -3.69 1.37 12.87
CA TYR A 144 -3.00 1.69 11.61
C TYR A 144 -3.94 2.31 10.56
N GLY A 145 -5.25 2.04 10.62
CA GLY A 145 -6.25 2.78 9.86
C GLY A 145 -6.32 4.26 10.25
N GLN A 146 -6.30 4.57 11.56
CA GLN A 146 -6.25 5.96 12.05
C GLN A 146 -4.92 6.64 11.70
N LEU A 147 -3.80 5.92 11.80
CA LEU A 147 -2.50 6.41 11.35
C LEU A 147 -2.51 6.78 9.86
N ALA A 148 -3.13 5.94 9.02
CA ALA A 148 -3.26 6.21 7.60
C ALA A 148 -4.05 7.50 7.32
N ILE A 149 -5.14 7.73 8.06
CA ILE A 149 -5.93 8.98 7.95
C ILE A 149 -5.09 10.19 8.38
N GLY A 150 -4.41 10.11 9.53
CA GLY A 150 -3.56 11.22 9.99
C GLY A 150 -2.41 11.54 9.02
N LEU A 151 -1.77 10.52 8.44
CA LEU A 151 -0.76 10.71 7.39
C LEU A 151 -1.36 11.32 6.12
N LEU A 152 -2.57 10.92 5.75
CA LEU A 152 -3.26 11.45 4.58
C LEU A 152 -3.58 12.95 4.75
N GLU A 153 -4.05 13.37 5.92
CA GLU A 153 -4.27 14.78 6.25
C GLU A 153 -2.97 15.58 6.21
N ARG A 154 -1.91 15.04 6.81
CA ARG A 154 -0.58 15.68 6.83
C ARG A 154 0.01 15.84 5.42
N LEU A 155 -0.21 14.86 4.55
CA LEU A 155 0.35 14.82 3.19
C LEU A 155 -0.62 15.35 2.12
N LYS A 156 -1.73 15.98 2.52
CA LYS A 156 -2.78 16.48 1.62
C LYS A 156 -2.26 17.39 0.50
N SER A 157 -1.20 18.15 0.77
CA SER A 157 -0.56 19.03 -0.19
C SER A 157 0.20 18.30 -1.32
N LEU A 158 0.49 17.00 -1.16
CA LEU A 158 1.25 16.19 -2.12
C LEU A 158 0.39 15.44 -3.14
N GLY A 159 -0.94 15.49 -2.99
CA GLY A 159 -1.89 14.93 -3.96
C GLY A 159 -3.14 14.33 -3.32
N GLN A 160 -4.31 14.72 -3.83
CA GLN A 160 -5.61 14.28 -3.30
C GLN A 160 -6.11 12.94 -3.89
N GLU A 161 -5.49 12.44 -4.97
CA GLU A 161 -5.94 11.23 -5.69
C GLU A 161 -5.94 9.94 -4.84
N SER A 162 -5.20 9.92 -3.72
CA SER A 162 -5.16 8.78 -2.80
C SER A 162 -6.25 8.83 -1.72
N PHE A 163 -6.97 9.95 -1.54
CA PHE A 163 -7.95 10.13 -0.46
C PHE A 163 -9.07 9.10 -0.50
N ALA A 164 -9.80 9.03 -1.62
CA ALA A 164 -10.90 8.09 -1.82
C ALA A 164 -10.49 6.64 -1.51
N ARG A 165 -9.30 6.25 -1.97
CA ARG A 165 -8.80 4.87 -1.86
C ARG A 165 -8.40 4.51 -0.44
N VAL A 166 -7.70 5.41 0.25
CA VAL A 166 -7.36 5.25 1.67
C VAL A 166 -8.63 5.18 2.51
N TYR A 167 -9.59 6.08 2.26
CA TYR A 167 -10.87 6.07 2.96
C TYR A 167 -11.63 4.76 2.71
N ILE A 168 -11.75 4.29 1.47
CA ILE A 168 -12.41 3.00 1.20
C ILE A 168 -11.69 1.85 1.90
N SER A 169 -10.35 1.77 1.81
CA SER A 169 -9.59 0.71 2.48
C SER A 169 -9.76 0.73 4.00
N VAL A 170 -9.75 1.90 4.63
CA VAL A 170 -9.93 2.03 6.09
C VAL A 170 -11.38 1.80 6.49
N TYR A 171 -12.34 2.48 5.88
CA TYR A 171 -13.73 2.45 6.33
C TYR A 171 -14.49 1.19 5.88
N ALA A 172 -14.21 0.65 4.70
CA ALA A 172 -14.84 -0.58 4.22
C ALA A 172 -14.06 -1.85 4.61
N GLY A 173 -12.73 -1.77 4.74
CA GLY A 173 -11.89 -2.94 5.01
C GLY A 173 -11.51 -3.15 6.47
N ILE A 174 -11.47 -2.09 7.29
CA ILE A 174 -11.01 -2.12 8.69
C ILE A 174 -12.15 -1.77 9.65
N ASN A 175 -12.81 -0.63 9.46
CA ASN A 175 -13.82 -0.16 10.42
C ASN A 175 -15.10 -1.00 10.41
N ILE A 176 -15.39 -1.74 9.34
CA ILE A 176 -16.51 -2.69 9.31
C ILE A 176 -16.40 -3.76 10.41
N TRP A 177 -15.18 -4.04 10.88
CA TRP A 177 -14.92 -5.00 11.96
C TRP A 177 -15.03 -4.39 13.36
N ASN A 178 -15.14 -3.06 13.48
CA ASN A 178 -15.00 -2.33 14.75
C ASN A 178 -16.15 -1.35 15.05
N GLU A 179 -16.90 -0.88 14.04
CA GLU A 179 -17.98 0.12 14.20
C GLU A 179 -19.26 -0.27 13.44
N HIS A 180 -20.41 0.22 13.93
CA HIS A 180 -21.72 0.01 13.28
C HIS A 180 -21.73 0.66 11.88
N ILE A 181 -22.27 -0.05 10.87
CA ILE A 181 -22.40 0.37 9.45
C ILE A 181 -22.86 1.83 9.20
N LYS A 182 -23.54 2.47 10.14
CA LYS A 182 -23.98 3.88 10.00
C LYS A 182 -22.84 4.90 10.10
N LEU A 183 -21.74 4.58 10.79
CA LEU A 183 -20.59 5.49 10.95
C LEU A 183 -19.56 5.36 9.83
N THR A 184 -19.62 4.30 9.02
CA THR A 184 -18.74 4.12 7.85
C THR A 184 -19.25 4.85 6.61
N LEU A 185 -20.54 5.20 6.55
CA LEU A 185 -21.16 5.79 5.36
C LEU A 185 -20.71 7.24 5.09
N ASP A 186 -20.67 8.10 6.12
CA ASP A 186 -20.28 9.50 5.98
C ASP A 186 -18.81 9.69 5.53
N PRO A 187 -17.83 8.95 6.07
CA PRO A 187 -16.46 9.00 5.58
C PRO A 187 -16.30 8.44 4.16
N LEU A 188 -17.04 7.38 3.80
CA LEU A 188 -17.07 6.87 2.42
C LEU A 188 -17.61 7.93 1.44
N LEU A 189 -18.63 8.70 1.86
CA LEU A 189 -19.14 9.84 1.10
C LEU A 189 -18.13 11.00 1.00
N GLN A 190 -17.30 11.23 2.01
CA GLN A 190 -16.19 12.19 1.93
C GLN A 190 -15.12 11.75 0.92
N GLY A 191 -14.85 10.44 0.82
CA GLY A 191 -13.93 9.90 -0.18
C GLY A 191 -14.44 10.04 -1.63
N TYR A 192 -15.75 10.19 -1.84
CA TYR A 192 -16.33 10.40 -3.17
C TYR A 192 -16.24 11.85 -3.68
N ARG A 193 -16.04 12.82 -2.77
CA ARG A 193 -15.98 14.27 -3.08
C ARG A 193 -14.56 14.76 -3.29
#